data_AF-A0A524IZW5-F1
#
_entry.id   AF-A0A524IZW5-F1
#
_cell.length_a   1.000
_cell.length_b   1.000
_cell.length_c   1.000
_cell.angle_alpha   90.00
_cell.angle_beta   90.00
_cell.angle_gamma   90.00
#
_symmetry.space_group_name_H-M   'P 1'
#
loop_
_entity.id
_entity.type
_entity.pdbx_description
1 polymer ?
#
loop_
_entity_poly.entity_id
_entity_poly.type
_entity_poly.pdbx_seq_one_letter_code
_entity_poly.pdbx_strand_id
1 'polypeptide(L)'
;MVNSKPSADQPSDLVCPWCSGALAPAAKDCPSCGAQLIADSESDLPGLTTVDPRPRRAEASLKSRNRLLSWISGDDGEDVPTKAEAQAVARPDTAVQMEILRLQIEADLADLKAEAAS
;
A
#
# COMPACT_ATOMS: atom_id res chain seq x y z
N MET A 1 -4.47 -26.22 -24.29
CA MET A 1 -3.70 -25.31 -23.42
C MET A 1 -2.81 -24.46 -24.32
N VAL A 2 -3.27 -23.25 -24.70
CA VAL A 2 -2.44 -22.32 -25.48
C VAL A 2 -1.60 -21.52 -24.50
N ASN A 3 -0.30 -21.85 -24.43
CA ASN A 3 0.68 -21.11 -23.66
C ASN A 3 1.06 -19.85 -24.45
N SER A 4 0.34 -18.74 -24.24
CA SER A 4 0.68 -17.45 -24.83
C SER A 4 1.83 -16.83 -24.04
N LYS A 5 3.04 -17.00 -24.57
CA LYS A 5 4.22 -16.25 -24.15
C LYS A 5 3.95 -14.76 -24.48
N PRO A 6 3.95 -13.83 -23.50
CA PRO A 6 3.77 -12.42 -23.83
C PRO A 6 4.96 -11.97 -24.67
N SER A 7 4.68 -11.59 -25.92
CA SER A 7 5.64 -10.99 -26.83
C SER A 7 6.01 -9.62 -26.26
N ALA A 8 7.31 -9.39 -26.05
CA ALA A 8 7.87 -8.20 -25.41
C ALA A 8 7.85 -6.94 -26.30
N ASP A 9 6.81 -6.79 -27.12
CA ASP A 9 6.71 -5.73 -28.14
C ASP A 9 5.29 -5.11 -28.16
N GLN A 10 4.70 -4.95 -26.97
CA GLN A 10 3.56 -4.05 -26.79
C GLN A 10 4.15 -2.68 -26.43
N PRO A 11 3.77 -1.58 -27.11
CA PRO A 11 4.03 -0.25 -26.57
C PRO A 11 3.20 -0.15 -25.29
N SER A 12 3.82 -0.43 -24.15
CA SER A 12 3.26 -0.08 -22.87
C SER A 12 3.18 1.44 -22.85
N ASP A 13 1.97 1.98 -23.03
CA ASP A 13 1.71 3.39 -22.77
C ASP A 13 2.37 3.72 -21.43
N LEU A 14 3.32 4.63 -21.45
CA LEU A 14 4.05 5.00 -20.25
C LEU A 14 3.06 5.75 -19.35
N VAL A 15 2.80 5.20 -18.17
CA VAL A 15 1.85 5.76 -17.20
C VAL A 15 2.64 6.27 -16.00
N CYS A 16 2.31 7.48 -15.54
CA CYS A 16 2.96 8.07 -14.38
C CYS A 16 2.67 7.27 -13.12
N PRO A 17 3.69 6.84 -12.34
CA PRO A 17 3.47 6.06 -11.12
C PRO A 17 2.83 6.87 -9.98
N TRP A 18 2.75 8.20 -10.10
CA TRP A 18 2.21 9.09 -9.06
C TRP A 18 0.74 9.47 -9.28
N CYS A 19 0.34 9.70 -10.52
CA CYS A 19 -1.01 10.18 -10.85
C CYS A 19 -1.72 9.37 -11.93
N SER A 20 -1.06 8.35 -12.47
CA SER A 20 -1.56 7.52 -13.57
C SER A 20 -1.83 8.28 -14.87
N GLY A 21 -1.36 9.52 -15.01
CA GLY A 21 -1.41 10.27 -16.27
C GLY A 21 -0.50 9.67 -17.35
N ALA A 22 -0.86 9.86 -18.62
CA ALA A 22 -0.06 9.43 -19.76
C ALA A 22 1.28 10.19 -19.84
N LEU A 23 2.34 9.50 -20.21
CA LEU A 23 3.70 10.02 -20.31
C LEU A 23 4.27 9.88 -21.71
N ALA A 24 4.99 10.90 -22.14
CA ALA A 24 5.88 10.78 -23.27
C ALA A 24 7.12 9.94 -22.89
N PRO A 25 7.69 9.18 -23.84
CA PRO A 25 8.95 8.50 -23.62
C PRO A 25 10.04 9.51 -23.24
N ALA A 26 10.85 9.17 -22.22
CA ALA A 26 11.93 10.01 -21.69
C ALA A 26 11.50 11.35 -21.04
N ALA A 27 10.23 11.52 -20.67
CA ALA A 27 9.80 12.65 -19.84
C ALA A 27 10.54 12.64 -18.49
N LYS A 28 11.21 13.76 -18.13
CA LYS A 28 11.85 13.94 -16.83
C LYS A 28 10.85 14.25 -15.73
N ASP A 29 9.81 15.01 -16.06
CA ASP A 29 8.72 15.40 -15.17
C ASP A 29 7.38 15.01 -15.79
N CYS A 30 6.42 14.66 -14.95
CA CYS A 30 5.06 14.38 -15.39
C CYS A 30 4.31 15.69 -15.71
N PRO A 31 3.75 15.87 -16.93
CA PRO A 31 3.00 17.08 -17.26
C PRO A 31 1.63 17.16 -16.57
N SER A 32 1.12 16.05 -16.04
CA SER A 32 -0.19 16.02 -15.37
C SER A 32 -0.12 16.41 -13.89
N CYS A 33 0.93 16.00 -13.17
CA CYS A 33 1.06 16.26 -11.73
C CYS A 33 2.36 16.96 -11.31
N GLY A 34 3.31 17.16 -12.22
CA GLY A 34 4.60 17.79 -11.92
C GLY A 34 5.62 16.90 -11.21
N ALA A 35 5.35 15.59 -11.05
CA ALA A 35 6.30 14.69 -10.38
C ALA A 35 7.55 14.45 -11.23
N GLN A 36 8.73 14.52 -10.60
CA GLN A 36 10.00 14.16 -11.22
C GLN A 36 10.13 12.62 -11.31
N LEU A 37 10.33 12.11 -12.52
CA LEU A 37 10.29 10.67 -12.85
C LEU A 37 11.68 10.03 -12.89
N ILE A 38 12.70 10.84 -13.15
CA ILE A 38 14.11 10.43 -13.07
C ILE A 38 14.68 11.13 -11.85
N ALA A 39 14.84 10.38 -10.76
CA ALA A 39 15.53 10.89 -9.60
C ALA A 39 17.01 11.03 -9.94
N ASP A 40 17.49 12.27 -10.06
CA ASP A 40 18.92 12.53 -9.84
C ASP A 40 19.17 12.10 -8.39
N SER A 41 20.06 11.13 -8.20
CA SER A 41 20.30 10.50 -6.90
C SER A 41 21.06 11.46 -5.98
N GLU A 42 20.36 12.42 -5.39
CA GLU A 42 20.87 13.20 -4.27
C GLU A 42 20.55 12.43 -2.98
N SER A 43 21.46 11.52 -2.65
CA SER A 43 21.32 10.53 -1.58
C SER A 43 21.67 11.07 -0.19
N ASP A 44 22.10 12.33 -0.09
CA ASP A 44 22.68 12.91 1.13
C ASP A 44 21.69 13.87 1.81
N LEU A 45 20.56 13.31 2.25
CA LEU A 45 19.58 14.03 3.04
C LEU A 45 19.94 13.91 4.53
N PRO A 46 20.16 15.02 5.26
CA PRO A 46 20.57 14.97 6.66
C PRO A 46 19.51 14.27 7.52
N GLY A 47 19.93 13.23 8.25
CA GLY A 47 19.05 12.38 9.06
C GLY A 47 18.55 11.11 8.37
N LEU A 48 18.86 10.89 7.09
CA LEU A 48 18.53 9.66 6.38
C LEU A 48 19.68 8.65 6.46
N THR A 49 19.42 7.46 7.01
CA THR A 49 20.43 6.40 7.09
C THR A 49 20.57 5.68 5.75
N THR A 50 21.75 5.72 5.14
CA THR A 50 22.04 4.98 3.90
C THR A 50 22.04 3.47 4.14
N VAL A 51 21.26 2.71 3.36
CA VAL A 51 21.25 1.25 3.41
C VAL A 51 22.33 0.71 2.47
N ASP A 52 23.25 -0.10 2.99
CA ASP A 52 24.27 -0.80 2.19
C ASP A 52 23.59 -1.83 1.26
N PRO A 53 23.79 -1.78 -0.07
CA PRO A 53 23.16 -2.69 -1.02
C PRO A 53 23.72 -4.12 -0.95
N ARG A 54 24.78 -4.38 -0.17
CA ARG A 54 25.26 -5.75 0.06
C ARG A 54 24.16 -6.56 0.73
N PRO A 55 23.94 -7.82 0.29
CA PRO A 55 22.97 -8.69 0.94
C PRO A 55 23.41 -8.86 2.39
N ARG A 56 22.66 -8.25 3.32
CA ARG A 56 22.77 -8.57 4.74
C ARG A 56 22.34 -10.03 4.86
N ARG A 57 23.32 -10.94 4.93
CA ARG A 57 23.08 -12.25 5.52
C ARG A 57 22.54 -11.93 6.90
N ALA A 58 21.26 -12.21 7.13
CA ALA A 58 20.71 -12.14 8.47
C ALA A 58 21.63 -13.03 9.31
N GLU A 59 22.43 -12.40 10.17
CA GLU A 59 22.97 -13.12 11.31
C GLU A 59 21.74 -13.70 11.96
N ALA A 60 21.60 -15.02 11.86
CA ALA A 60 20.46 -15.73 12.38
C ALA A 60 20.49 -15.53 13.89
N SER A 61 19.93 -14.41 14.34
CA SER A 61 19.63 -14.20 15.73
C SER A 61 18.64 -15.31 16.04
N LEU A 62 19.10 -16.29 16.82
CA LEU A 62 18.26 -17.33 17.40
C LEU A 62 17.31 -16.73 18.46
N LYS A 63 16.77 -15.53 18.22
CA LYS A 63 15.60 -14.95 18.86
C LYS A 63 14.45 -15.17 17.90
N SER A 64 13.41 -15.93 18.16
CA SER A 64 12.94 -16.69 19.32
C SER A 64 11.81 -17.53 18.72
N ARG A 65 11.62 -18.77 19.17
CA ARG A 65 10.69 -19.74 18.56
C ARG A 65 9.19 -19.35 18.65
N ASN A 66 8.87 -18.15 19.15
CA ASN A 66 7.50 -17.74 19.50
C ASN A 66 7.00 -16.51 18.70
N ARG A 67 7.57 -16.22 17.52
CA ARG A 67 7.19 -15.05 16.70
C ARG A 67 5.73 -15.04 16.26
N LEU A 68 5.16 -16.22 16.00
CA LEU A 68 3.74 -16.37 15.65
C LEU A 68 2.83 -16.09 16.85
N LEU A 69 3.24 -16.45 18.07
CA LEU A 69 2.48 -16.20 19.29
C LEU A 69 2.50 -14.72 19.68
N SER A 70 3.64 -14.04 19.49
CA SER A 70 3.75 -12.58 19.65
C SER A 70 2.86 -11.83 18.64
N TRP A 71 2.82 -12.28 17.38
CA TRP A 71 1.94 -11.70 16.36
C TRP A 71 0.44 -11.93 16.62
N ILE A 72 0.06 -13.09 17.16
CA ILE A 72 -1.35 -13.40 17.48
C ILE A 72 -1.80 -12.71 18.78
N SER A 73 -0.92 -12.62 19.78
CA SER A 73 -1.26 -12.07 21.10
C SER A 73 -1.10 -10.55 21.16
N GLY A 74 -0.47 -9.92 20.15
CA GLY A 74 -0.19 -8.50 20.14
C GLY A 74 0.75 -8.06 21.26
N ASP A 75 1.53 -9.00 21.81
CA ASP A 75 2.58 -8.72 22.80
C ASP A 75 3.84 -8.27 22.04
N ASP A 76 3.70 -7.13 21.36
CA ASP A 76 4.81 -6.32 20.90
C ASP A 76 5.17 -5.42 22.08
N GLY A 77 6.39 -5.56 22.61
CA GLY A 77 6.82 -4.92 23.85
C GLY A 77 6.35 -3.47 23.98
N GLU A 78 5.65 -3.22 25.08
CA GLU A 78 5.07 -1.98 25.62
C GLU A 78 5.41 -0.65 24.91
N ASP A 79 4.92 -0.46 23.68
CA ASP A 79 4.59 0.87 23.15
C ASP A 79 3.09 1.10 23.39
N VAL A 80 2.74 1.50 24.61
CA VAL A 80 1.37 1.90 24.93
C VAL A 80 1.06 3.17 24.12
N PRO A 81 0.10 3.12 23.17
CA PRO A 81 -0.18 4.27 22.33
C PRO A 81 -0.55 5.48 23.20
N THR A 82 0.01 6.63 22.86
CA THR A 82 -0.35 7.88 23.49
C THR A 82 -1.86 8.12 23.32
N LYS A 83 -2.45 8.92 24.20
CA LYS A 83 -3.88 9.25 24.12
C LYS A 83 -4.29 9.82 22.75
N ALA A 84 -3.39 10.50 22.05
CA ALA A 84 -3.63 11.02 20.71
C ALA A 84 -3.66 9.89 19.65
N GLU A 85 -2.70 8.97 19.71
CA GLU A 85 -2.64 7.80 18.83
C GLU A 85 -3.83 6.86 19.04
N ALA A 86 -4.22 6.65 20.30
CA ALA A 86 -5.39 5.84 20.65
C ALA A 86 -6.70 6.44 20.11
N GLN A 87 -6.82 7.77 20.01
CA GLN A 87 -7.98 8.44 19.41
C GLN A 87 -7.99 8.36 17.89
N ALA A 88 -6.82 8.37 17.24
CA ALA A 88 -6.73 8.24 15.78
C ALA A 88 -7.18 6.86 15.27
N VAL A 89 -6.99 5.82 16.09
CA VAL A 89 -7.40 4.43 15.79
C VAL A 89 -8.70 4.06 16.53
N ALA A 90 -9.33 5.03 17.20
CA ALA A 90 -10.58 4.77 17.90
C ALA A 90 -11.69 4.38 16.92
N ARG A 91 -12.61 3.56 17.40
CA ARG A 91 -13.81 3.19 16.64
C ARG A 91 -14.57 4.48 16.25
N PRO A 92 -15.12 4.57 15.02
CA PRO A 92 -15.90 5.72 14.60
C PRO A 92 -17.06 6.00 15.55
N ASP A 93 -17.63 7.21 15.55
CA ASP A 93 -18.81 7.52 16.36
C ASP A 93 -20.03 6.69 15.91
N THR A 94 -21.05 6.63 16.77
CA THR A 94 -22.24 5.80 16.54
C THR A 94 -23.07 6.28 15.35
N ALA A 95 -23.11 7.58 15.06
CA ALA A 95 -23.87 8.09 13.92
C ALA A 95 -23.20 7.66 12.60
N VAL A 96 -21.87 7.77 12.53
CA VAL A 96 -21.08 7.29 11.39
C VAL A 96 -21.20 5.77 11.23
N GLN A 97 -21.22 5.00 12.32
CA GLN A 97 -21.45 3.55 12.25
C GLN A 97 -22.82 3.19 11.65
N MET A 98 -23.87 3.92 12.01
CA MET A 98 -25.21 3.70 11.44
C MET A 98 -25.26 4.03 9.95
N GLU A 99 -24.53 5.07 9.52
CA GLU A 99 -24.43 5.38 8.09
C GLU A 99 -23.64 4.32 7.33
N ILE A 100 -22.53 3.82 7.88
CA ILE A 100 -21.78 2.70 7.28
C ILE A 100 -22.68 1.47 7.13
N LEU A 101 -23.46 1.13 8.16
CA LEU A 101 -24.37 -0.01 8.11
C LEU A 101 -25.47 0.19 7.06
N ARG A 102 -26.01 1.41 6.94
CA ARG A 102 -26.98 1.79 5.91
C ARG A 102 -26.40 1.57 4.52
N LEU A 103 -25.18 2.05 4.26
CA LEU A 103 -24.49 1.89 2.99
C LEU A 103 -24.22 0.42 2.66
N GLN A 104 -23.84 -0.39 3.66
CA GLN A 104 -23.60 -1.82 3.46
C GLN A 104 -24.87 -2.55 3.00
N ILE A 105 -26.00 -2.28 3.65
CA ILE A 105 -27.29 -2.88 3.26
C ILE A 105 -27.69 -2.46 1.84
N GLU A 106 -27.46 -1.19 1.47
CA GLU A 106 -27.74 -0.71 0.12
C GLU A 106 -26.91 -1.45 -0.94
N ALA A 107 -25.63 -1.71 -0.66
CA ALA A 107 -24.76 -2.48 -1.53
C ALA A 107 -25.24 -3.93 -1.67
N ASP A 108 -25.52 -4.61 -0.55
CA ASP A 108 -26.00 -6.00 -0.56
C ASP A 108 -27.32 -6.13 -1.35
N LEU A 109 -28.22 -5.14 -1.23
CA LEU A 109 -29.46 -5.11 -2.01
C LEU A 109 -29.22 -4.88 -3.51
N ALA A 110 -28.20 -4.12 -3.88
CA ALA A 110 -27.84 -3.92 -5.28
C ALA A 110 -27.30 -5.21 -5.89
N ASP A 111 -26.44 -5.93 -5.15
CA ASP A 111 -25.88 -7.21 -5.57
C ASP A 111 -26.98 -8.27 -5.77
N LEU A 112 -27.88 -8.43 -4.79
CA LEU A 112 -29.02 -9.36 -4.90
C LEU A 112 -29.93 -9.04 -6.09
N LYS A 113 -30.14 -7.75 -6.39
CA LYS A 113 -30.92 -7.34 -7.57
C LYS A 113 -30.22 -7.68 -8.88
N ALA A 114 -28.89 -7.55 -8.93
CA ALA A 114 -28.11 -7.91 -10.11
C ALA A 114 -28.15 -9.44 -10.34
N GLU A 115 -28.00 -10.24 -9.28
CA GLU A 115 -28.14 -11.70 -9.34
C GLU A 115 -29.54 -12.14 -9.80
N ALA A 116 -30.60 -11.47 -9.32
CA ALA A 116 -31.96 -11.79 -9.74
C ALA A 116 -32.26 -11.38 -11.20
N ALA A 117 -31.45 -10.48 -11.78
CA ALA A 117 -31.58 -10.01 -13.16
C ALA A 117 -30.69 -10.75 -14.16
N SER A 118 -29.81 -11.65 -13.69
CA SER A 118 -28.98 -12.55 -14.52
C SER A 118 -29.66 -13.89 -14.76
#